data_AF-A0AAE1WZZ0-F1
#
_entry.id   AF-A0AAE1WZZ0-F1
#
_cell.length_a   1.000
_cell.length_b   1.000
_cell.length_c   1.000
_cell.angle_alpha   90.00
_cell.angle_beta   90.00
_cell.angle_gamma   90.00
#
_symmetry.space_group_name_H-M   'P 1'
#
loop_
_entity.id
_entity.type
_entity.pdbx_description
1 polymer ?
#
loop_
_entity_poly.entity_id
_entity_poly.type
_entity_poly.pdbx_seq_one_letter_code
_entity_poly.pdbx_strand_id
1 'polypeptide(L)'
;MTNACVARFSGIHKAALPLPQRRKFGIEFIRNYSTCASPFVCSSTPLLYPPSSFVLNAQLAASDAPQRSDEWFALRKDRLTTSTFSTALGFWKGNRRYELWHEKVYAPDVQVTEGTKKGAMEWGVLNEAAAIDRYKSITGRDVSSLGFAIHSEERFDWIGASPDGLLGCFPGGGILEVKCPFNKGKPETMLPWSTMPFYYMPQVQGQMEVMNRDWVDLYCWTPNGSTIFRVCRERSYWELIHGILREFWWENVVPAREALLLGREEEAKSFKPTSTHKLTGLVIVKSMKLAGQAKLLCREIAGHVEFYR
;
A
#
# COMPACT_ATOMS: atom_id res chain seq x y z
N MET A 1 5.62 25.14 59.26
CA MET A 1 4.50 24.36 58.72
C MET A 1 4.91 23.91 57.31
N THR A 2 5.87 23.02 57.06
CA THR A 2 6.15 21.67 57.60
C THR A 2 4.92 20.80 57.71
N ASN A 3 4.70 19.95 56.70
CA ASN A 3 4.40 18.53 56.93
C ASN A 3 4.83 17.68 55.73
N ALA A 4 5.87 16.90 55.98
CA ALA A 4 6.25 15.72 55.22
C ALA A 4 5.36 14.53 55.62
N CYS A 5 5.16 13.59 54.72
CA CYS A 5 4.78 12.21 55.06
C CYS A 5 5.15 11.32 53.84
N VAL A 6 6.36 10.76 53.81
CA VAL A 6 6.76 9.42 54.29
C VAL A 6 6.12 8.28 53.49
N ALA A 7 7.03 7.50 52.89
CA ALA A 7 6.85 6.39 51.98
C ALA A 7 6.31 5.11 52.63
N ARG A 8 5.75 4.22 51.79
CA ARG A 8 5.89 2.76 51.94
C ARG A 8 6.08 2.12 50.57
N PHE A 9 7.33 1.72 50.31
CA PHE A 9 7.69 0.70 49.33
C PHE A 9 7.26 -0.66 49.87
N SER A 10 6.51 -1.44 49.08
CA SER A 10 6.38 -2.88 49.26
C SER A 10 7.04 -3.57 48.07
N GLY A 11 8.25 -4.05 48.29
CA GLY A 11 8.95 -4.93 47.38
C GLY A 11 8.32 -6.32 47.39
N ILE A 12 8.07 -6.87 46.21
CA ILE A 12 7.86 -8.30 46.02
C ILE A 12 9.06 -8.80 45.22
N HIS A 13 10.02 -9.37 45.93
CA HIS A 13 11.01 -10.26 45.35
C HIS A 13 10.29 -11.55 44.90
N LYS A 14 10.40 -11.90 43.61
CA LYS A 14 10.29 -13.29 43.18
C LYS A 14 11.50 -13.66 42.35
N ALA A 15 12.08 -14.77 42.78
CA ALA A 15 13.38 -15.32 42.44
C ALA A 15 13.53 -15.61 40.95
N ALA A 16 14.73 -15.30 40.44
CA ALA A 16 15.28 -15.88 39.22
C ALA A 16 15.75 -17.30 39.50
N LEU A 17 15.35 -18.25 38.66
CA LEU A 17 15.88 -19.61 38.59
C LEU A 17 16.05 -20.00 37.11
N PRO A 18 17.01 -20.91 36.79
CA PRO A 18 17.95 -20.71 35.70
C PRO A 18 17.54 -21.31 34.35
N LEU A 19 18.09 -20.69 33.29
CA LEU A 19 18.12 -21.15 31.91
C LEU A 19 18.69 -22.58 31.79
N PRO A 20 18.00 -23.50 31.10
CA PRO A 20 18.62 -24.74 30.67
C PRO A 20 19.48 -24.52 29.41
N GLN A 21 20.71 -25.04 29.49
CA GLN A 21 21.74 -25.02 28.46
C GLN A 21 21.30 -25.62 27.12
N ARG A 22 21.81 -25.00 26.04
CA ARG A 22 21.92 -25.54 24.69
C ARG A 22 22.45 -26.98 24.67
N ARG A 23 21.67 -27.92 24.11
CA ARG A 23 22.23 -29.15 23.54
C ARG A 23 22.59 -28.90 22.07
N LYS A 24 23.88 -28.84 21.78
CA LYS A 24 24.45 -28.93 20.44
C LYS A 24 24.36 -30.40 20.00
N PHE A 25 23.63 -30.70 18.93
CA PHE A 25 23.90 -31.90 18.16
C PHE A 25 25.10 -31.61 17.25
N GLY A 26 26.25 -32.16 17.60
CA GLY A 26 27.42 -32.19 16.74
C GLY A 26 27.23 -33.30 15.72
N ILE A 27 27.17 -32.93 14.44
CA ILE A 27 27.42 -33.87 13.35
C ILE A 27 28.92 -33.79 13.09
N GLU A 28 29.63 -34.86 13.41
CA GLU A 28 31.02 -35.09 13.04
C GLU A 28 31.13 -35.23 11.52
N PHE A 29 31.94 -34.37 10.89
CA PHE A 29 32.55 -34.71 9.62
C PHE A 29 34.06 -34.52 9.74
N ILE A 30 34.74 -35.63 9.50
CA ILE A 30 36.18 -35.86 9.60
C ILE A 30 36.92 -34.90 8.67
N ARG A 31 37.85 -34.12 9.25
CA ARG A 31 38.83 -33.31 8.52
C ARG A 31 40.04 -34.20 8.24
N ASN A 32 40.22 -34.61 6.98
CA ASN A 32 41.51 -35.12 6.52
C ASN A 32 42.34 -33.93 6.00
N TYR A 33 43.43 -33.64 6.71
CA TYR A 33 44.50 -32.79 6.21
C TYR A 33 45.38 -33.61 5.29
N SER A 34 45.62 -33.14 4.07
CA SER A 34 46.76 -33.58 3.26
C SER A 34 47.42 -32.36 2.63
N THR A 35 48.67 -32.16 2.98
CA THR A 35 49.60 -31.17 2.45
C THR A 35 50.05 -31.54 1.05
N CYS A 36 50.21 -30.55 0.16
CA CYS A 36 51.29 -30.45 -0.83
C CYS A 36 51.19 -29.11 -1.57
N ALA A 37 52.34 -28.44 -1.73
CA ALA A 37 52.51 -27.09 -2.27
C ALA A 37 52.73 -27.08 -3.80
N SER A 38 52.18 -26.04 -4.46
CA SER A 38 52.63 -25.21 -5.64
C SER A 38 53.30 -25.87 -6.87
N PRO A 39 53.23 -25.30 -8.11
CA PRO A 39 53.09 -23.87 -8.45
C PRO A 39 52.15 -23.49 -9.63
N PHE A 40 52.04 -22.17 -9.84
CA PHE A 40 51.36 -21.43 -10.90
C PHE A 40 51.54 -21.94 -12.34
N VAL A 41 50.45 -21.97 -13.12
CA VAL A 41 50.42 -21.54 -14.54
C VAL A 41 49.06 -20.89 -14.84
N CYS A 42 49.09 -19.66 -15.33
CA CYS A 42 47.98 -18.94 -15.91
C CYS A 42 47.81 -19.37 -17.37
N SER A 43 46.62 -19.82 -17.76
CA SER A 43 46.24 -19.92 -19.18
C SER A 43 44.78 -19.51 -19.34
N SER A 44 44.62 -18.42 -20.06
CA SER A 44 43.38 -17.80 -20.51
C SER A 44 42.64 -18.67 -21.55
N THR A 45 41.35 -18.90 -21.35
CA THR A 45 40.27 -18.79 -22.37
C THR A 45 38.89 -19.06 -21.75
N PRO A 46 37.81 -18.38 -22.20
CA PRO A 46 36.53 -18.36 -21.51
C PRO A 46 35.61 -19.48 -22.01
N LEU A 47 35.12 -20.32 -21.09
CA LEU A 47 33.97 -21.18 -21.37
C LEU A 47 32.68 -20.39 -21.09
N LEU A 48 32.03 -19.98 -22.18
CA LEU A 48 30.67 -19.44 -22.22
C LEU A 48 29.71 -20.49 -21.66
N TYR A 49 29.29 -20.31 -20.41
CA TYR A 49 28.05 -20.91 -19.92
C TYR A 49 26.89 -20.01 -20.33
N PRO A 50 25.84 -20.53 -21.01
CA PRO A 50 24.63 -19.76 -21.18
C PRO A 50 23.94 -19.66 -19.81
N PRO A 51 23.56 -18.46 -19.33
CA PRO A 51 22.66 -18.38 -18.21
C PRO A 51 21.28 -18.78 -18.74
N SER A 52 20.87 -20.02 -18.51
CA SER A 52 19.45 -20.39 -18.53
C SER A 52 18.79 -19.80 -17.29
N SER A 53 18.66 -18.48 -17.26
CA SER A 53 17.70 -17.79 -16.40
C SER A 53 16.65 -17.21 -17.33
N PHE A 54 15.58 -17.98 -17.57
CA PHE A 54 14.30 -17.37 -17.92
C PHE A 54 13.88 -16.53 -16.71
N VAL A 55 14.41 -15.30 -16.65
CA VAL A 55 13.79 -14.25 -15.86
C VAL A 55 12.50 -13.98 -16.61
N LEU A 56 11.41 -14.53 -16.08
CA LEU A 56 10.07 -14.15 -16.48
C LEU A 56 9.97 -12.65 -16.19
N ASN A 57 10.23 -11.83 -17.20
CA ASN A 57 9.87 -10.43 -17.17
C ASN A 57 8.37 -10.43 -16.92
N ALA A 58 7.96 -10.09 -15.70
CA ALA A 58 6.59 -9.76 -15.40
C ALA A 58 6.29 -8.51 -16.22
N GLN A 59 5.85 -8.70 -17.46
CA GLN A 59 5.32 -7.64 -18.30
C GLN A 59 4.09 -7.13 -17.57
N LEU A 60 4.27 -6.02 -16.85
CA LEU A 60 3.15 -5.21 -16.41
C LEU A 60 2.33 -4.89 -17.66
N ALA A 61 1.08 -5.32 -17.70
CA ALA A 61 0.09 -4.79 -18.63
C ALA A 61 -0.25 -3.36 -18.18
N ALA A 62 0.73 -2.46 -18.27
CA ALA A 62 0.59 -1.05 -18.00
C ALA A 62 0.01 -0.39 -19.25
N SER A 63 -1.06 0.36 -19.08
CA SER A 63 -1.54 1.27 -20.11
C SER A 63 -0.93 2.64 -19.87
N ASP A 64 -0.40 3.24 -20.93
CA ASP A 64 0.07 4.63 -20.94
C ASP A 64 -1.08 5.65 -20.96
N ALA A 65 -2.34 5.19 -20.79
CA ALA A 65 -3.50 6.06 -20.65
C ALA A 65 -3.25 7.11 -19.56
N PRO A 66 -3.19 8.42 -19.93
CA PRO A 66 -2.91 9.48 -18.98
C PRO A 66 -3.93 9.46 -17.83
N GLN A 67 -3.46 9.70 -16.61
CA GLN A 67 -4.35 9.75 -15.44
C GLN A 67 -5.47 10.77 -15.70
N ARG A 68 -6.73 10.39 -15.41
CA ARG A 68 -7.95 11.19 -15.63
C ARG A 68 -8.38 11.37 -17.10
N SER A 69 -7.77 10.67 -18.05
CA SER A 69 -8.31 10.54 -19.41
C SER A 69 -9.55 9.63 -19.45
N ASP A 70 -10.34 9.72 -20.52
CA ASP A 70 -11.51 8.86 -20.71
C ASP A 70 -11.10 7.37 -20.81
N GLU A 71 -9.96 7.09 -21.44
CA GLU A 71 -9.36 5.75 -21.50
C GLU A 71 -9.01 5.24 -20.10
N TRP A 72 -8.47 6.12 -19.23
CA TRP A 72 -8.16 5.78 -17.84
C TRP A 72 -9.42 5.46 -17.03
N PHE A 73 -10.51 6.22 -17.22
CA PHE A 73 -11.79 5.92 -16.58
C PHE A 73 -12.40 4.61 -17.08
N ALA A 74 -12.32 4.34 -18.39
CA ALA A 74 -12.80 3.10 -18.98
C ALA A 74 -12.06 1.88 -18.41
N LEU A 75 -10.73 1.93 -18.31
CA LEU A 75 -9.92 0.85 -17.73
C LEU A 75 -10.27 0.55 -16.26
N ARG A 76 -10.68 1.57 -15.50
CA ARG A 76 -11.04 1.45 -14.09
C ARG A 76 -12.46 0.97 -13.83
N LYS A 77 -13.37 1.17 -14.78
CA LYS A 77 -14.80 0.85 -14.62
C LYS A 77 -14.99 -0.62 -14.23
N ASP A 78 -14.29 -1.51 -14.91
CA ASP A 78 -14.39 -2.96 -14.74
C ASP A 78 -13.37 -3.55 -13.78
N ARG A 79 -12.79 -2.72 -12.92
CA ARG A 79 -11.78 -3.15 -11.94
C ARG A 79 -12.01 -2.54 -10.58
N LEU A 80 -11.61 -3.26 -9.55
CA LEU A 80 -11.47 -2.75 -8.20
C LEU A 80 -10.12 -2.04 -8.08
N THR A 81 -10.16 -0.72 -7.95
CA THR A 81 -8.95 0.11 -7.90
C THR A 81 -8.42 0.18 -6.47
N THR A 82 -7.10 0.19 -6.27
CA THR A 82 -6.50 0.21 -4.93
C THR A 82 -7.01 1.34 -4.03
N SER A 83 -7.34 2.50 -4.60
CA SER A 83 -7.92 3.65 -3.87
C SER A 83 -9.29 3.36 -3.24
N THR A 84 -10.03 2.37 -3.71
CA THR A 84 -11.35 1.98 -3.18
C THR A 84 -11.29 0.79 -2.23
N PHE A 85 -10.11 0.21 -1.98
CA PHE A 85 -9.96 -0.98 -1.15
C PHE A 85 -10.48 -0.77 0.27
N SER A 86 -10.17 0.34 0.93
CA SER A 86 -10.67 0.62 2.28
C SER A 86 -12.20 0.65 2.32
N THR A 87 -12.85 1.11 1.25
CA THR A 87 -14.31 1.08 1.11
C THR A 87 -14.84 -0.34 0.92
N ALA A 88 -14.24 -1.13 0.01
CA ALA A 88 -14.59 -2.53 -0.21
C ALA A 88 -14.37 -3.40 1.05
N LEU A 89 -13.38 -3.06 1.87
CA LEU A 89 -13.07 -3.69 3.16
C LEU A 89 -14.01 -3.24 4.29
N GLY A 90 -14.90 -2.27 4.06
CA GLY A 90 -15.89 -1.80 5.02
C GLY A 90 -15.34 -0.84 6.10
N PHE A 91 -14.28 -0.06 5.81
CA PHE A 91 -13.70 0.86 6.80
C PHE A 91 -14.64 2.01 7.17
N TRP A 92 -15.56 2.34 6.28
CA TRP A 92 -16.45 3.49 6.44
C TRP A 92 -17.82 3.05 6.92
N LYS A 93 -18.38 3.81 7.85
CA LYS A 93 -19.73 3.58 8.37
C LYS A 93 -20.79 3.81 7.28
N GLY A 94 -21.98 3.28 7.53
CA GLY A 94 -23.14 3.49 6.67
C GLY A 94 -23.12 2.58 5.44
N ASN A 95 -23.51 3.13 4.30
CA ASN A 95 -23.75 2.43 3.03
C ASN A 95 -22.55 2.50 2.05
N ARG A 96 -21.37 3.00 2.45
CA ARG A 96 -20.24 3.22 1.51
C ARG A 96 -19.81 1.98 0.72
N ARG A 97 -19.79 0.80 1.37
CA ARG A 97 -19.47 -0.47 0.71
C ARG A 97 -20.51 -0.84 -0.33
N TYR A 98 -21.78 -0.57 -0.04
CA TYR A 98 -22.88 -0.72 -0.99
C TYR A 98 -22.81 0.31 -2.13
N GLU A 99 -22.51 1.59 -1.84
CA GLU A 99 -22.34 2.62 -2.88
C GLU A 99 -21.26 2.22 -3.89
N LEU A 100 -20.12 1.70 -3.40
CA LEU A 100 -19.08 1.16 -4.26
C LEU A 100 -19.55 -0.05 -5.08
N TRP A 101 -20.29 -0.98 -4.46
CA TRP A 101 -20.86 -2.11 -5.19
C TRP A 101 -21.82 -1.65 -6.28
N HIS A 102 -22.69 -0.68 -5.98
CA HIS A 102 -23.63 -0.11 -6.93
C HIS A 102 -22.90 0.58 -8.10
N GLU A 103 -21.86 1.37 -7.82
CA GLU A 103 -21.00 1.98 -8.85
C GLU A 103 -20.35 0.92 -9.77
N LYS A 104 -19.99 -0.25 -9.21
CA LYS A 104 -19.37 -1.33 -9.98
C LYS A 104 -20.39 -2.18 -10.72
N VAL A 105 -21.61 -2.35 -10.22
CA VAL A 105 -22.62 -3.21 -10.84
C VAL A 105 -23.41 -2.47 -11.90
N TYR A 106 -23.82 -1.24 -11.62
CA TYR A 106 -24.64 -0.43 -12.51
C TYR A 106 -23.77 0.53 -13.31
N ALA A 107 -24.17 0.84 -14.54
CA ALA A 107 -23.57 1.97 -15.25
C ALA A 107 -23.74 3.23 -14.38
N PRO A 108 -22.75 4.13 -14.33
CA PRO A 108 -22.88 5.34 -13.54
C PRO A 108 -24.08 6.12 -14.06
N ASP A 109 -25.17 6.13 -13.29
CA ASP A 109 -26.09 7.25 -13.33
C ASP A 109 -25.26 8.50 -13.05
N VAL A 110 -25.54 9.58 -13.77
CA VAL A 110 -24.94 10.90 -13.56
C VAL A 110 -25.42 11.42 -12.19
N GLN A 111 -24.99 10.78 -11.11
CA GLN A 111 -25.29 11.21 -9.77
C GLN A 111 -24.35 12.35 -9.43
N VAL A 112 -24.97 13.45 -9.02
CA VAL A 112 -24.32 14.67 -8.56
C VAL A 112 -23.37 14.31 -7.42
N THR A 113 -22.08 14.27 -7.69
CA THR A 113 -21.05 14.20 -6.65
C THR A 113 -21.26 15.37 -5.68
N GLU A 114 -21.56 15.08 -4.41
CA GLU A 114 -21.77 16.09 -3.37
C GLU A 114 -20.64 17.14 -3.39
N GLY A 115 -20.99 18.43 -3.23
CA GLY A 115 -20.03 19.55 -3.43
C GLY A 115 -18.73 19.44 -2.63
N THR A 116 -18.75 18.87 -1.43
CA THR A 116 -17.55 18.66 -0.61
C THR A 116 -16.60 17.59 -1.19
N LYS A 117 -17.14 16.50 -1.76
CA LYS A 117 -16.32 15.47 -2.42
C LYS A 117 -15.69 16.05 -3.69
N LYS A 118 -16.47 16.80 -4.47
CA LYS A 118 -15.99 17.49 -5.65
C LYS A 118 -14.84 18.46 -5.32
N GLY A 119 -15.01 19.30 -4.30
CA GLY A 119 -13.95 20.23 -3.86
C GLY A 119 -12.68 19.52 -3.37
N ALA A 120 -12.80 18.40 -2.66
CA ALA A 120 -11.63 17.63 -2.23
C ALA A 120 -10.87 16.99 -3.40
N MET A 121 -11.59 16.50 -4.40
CA MET A 121 -11.00 15.92 -5.62
C MET A 121 -10.32 17.01 -6.47
N GLU A 122 -10.99 18.14 -6.69
CA GLU A 122 -10.43 19.30 -7.42
C GLU A 122 -9.18 19.83 -6.72
N TRP A 123 -9.19 19.95 -5.39
CA TRP A 123 -8.03 20.34 -4.61
C TRP A 123 -6.84 19.39 -4.81
N GLY A 124 -7.08 18.07 -4.76
CA GLY A 124 -6.06 17.07 -5.04
C GLY A 124 -5.47 17.25 -6.44
N VAL A 125 -6.35 17.31 -7.45
CA VAL A 125 -6.00 17.48 -8.86
C VAL A 125 -5.11 18.69 -9.09
N LEU A 126 -5.46 19.84 -8.52
CA LEU A 126 -4.75 21.10 -8.71
C LEU A 126 -3.36 21.11 -8.08
N ASN A 127 -3.17 20.40 -6.95
CA ASN A 127 -1.95 20.50 -6.15
C ASN A 127 -0.99 19.33 -6.32
N GLU A 128 -1.42 18.22 -6.91
CA GLU A 128 -0.63 17.00 -7.05
C GLU A 128 0.70 17.23 -7.78
N ALA A 129 0.69 17.96 -8.91
CA ALA A 129 1.90 18.27 -9.66
C ALA A 129 2.92 19.07 -8.83
N ALA A 130 2.46 20.14 -8.16
CA ALA A 130 3.30 20.95 -7.29
C ALA A 130 3.82 20.16 -6.08
N ALA A 131 3.02 19.25 -5.53
CA ALA A 131 3.42 18.35 -4.47
C ALA A 131 4.51 17.37 -4.93
N ILE A 132 4.39 16.76 -6.11
CA ILE A 132 5.42 15.90 -6.70
C ILE A 132 6.73 16.68 -6.90
N ASP A 133 6.67 17.91 -7.43
CA ASP A 133 7.85 18.74 -7.60
C ASP A 133 8.50 19.10 -6.26
N ARG A 134 7.71 19.37 -5.22
CA ARG A 134 8.24 19.58 -3.87
C ARG A 134 8.90 18.31 -3.31
N TYR A 135 8.29 17.14 -3.52
CA TYR A 135 8.89 15.85 -3.14
C TYR A 135 10.25 15.63 -3.82
N LYS A 136 10.33 15.88 -5.14
CA LYS A 136 11.60 15.82 -5.90
C LYS A 136 12.64 16.76 -5.31
N SER A 137 12.26 18.02 -5.03
CA SER A 137 13.14 19.02 -4.43
C SER A 137 13.67 18.64 -3.05
N ILE A 138 12.83 18.04 -2.20
CA ILE A 138 13.23 17.61 -0.84
C ILE A 138 14.13 16.38 -0.91
N THR A 139 13.76 15.39 -1.70
CA THR A 139 14.41 14.07 -1.66
C THR A 139 15.57 13.92 -2.64
N GLY A 140 15.65 14.81 -3.64
CA GLY A 140 16.58 14.69 -4.76
C GLY A 140 16.30 13.48 -5.67
N ARG A 141 15.14 12.83 -5.53
CA ARG A 141 14.77 11.64 -6.31
C ARG A 141 13.99 12.02 -7.54
N ASP A 142 14.28 11.35 -8.64
CA ASP A 142 13.43 11.39 -9.83
C ASP A 142 12.13 10.62 -9.60
N VAL A 143 11.06 11.14 -10.18
CA VAL A 143 9.72 10.53 -10.17
C VAL A 143 9.29 10.36 -11.62
N SER A 144 9.13 9.11 -12.04
CA SER A 144 8.56 8.77 -13.34
C SER A 144 7.04 8.63 -13.23
N SER A 145 6.31 9.12 -14.23
CA SER A 145 4.86 8.96 -14.30
C SER A 145 4.49 7.57 -14.79
N LEU A 146 3.36 7.06 -14.31
CA LEU A 146 2.72 5.87 -14.84
C LEU A 146 1.21 6.13 -14.89
N GLY A 147 0.55 5.70 -15.95
CA GLY A 147 -0.90 5.82 -16.08
C GLY A 147 -1.64 4.82 -15.17
N PHE A 148 -2.14 3.75 -15.76
CA PHE A 148 -2.89 2.72 -15.05
C PHE A 148 -2.24 1.35 -15.23
N ALA A 149 -2.01 0.66 -14.12
CA ALA A 149 -1.44 -0.67 -14.09
C ALA A 149 -2.48 -1.70 -13.66
N ILE A 150 -2.49 -2.82 -14.36
CA ILE A 150 -3.26 -4.00 -14.02
C ILE A 150 -2.29 -5.02 -13.42
N HIS A 151 -2.79 -5.84 -12.50
CA HIS A 151 -1.99 -6.92 -11.93
C HIS A 151 -1.45 -7.83 -13.06
N SER A 152 -0.15 -8.14 -13.04
CA SER A 152 0.51 -8.88 -14.12
C SER A 152 -0.01 -10.31 -14.28
N GLU A 153 -0.47 -10.92 -13.19
CA GLU A 153 -1.15 -12.22 -13.22
C GLU A 153 -2.62 -12.07 -13.64
N GLU A 154 -3.01 -12.76 -14.70
CA GLU A 154 -4.35 -12.74 -15.31
C GLU A 154 -5.48 -13.00 -14.30
N ARG A 155 -5.28 -13.90 -13.33
CA ARG A 155 -6.26 -14.20 -12.27
C ARG A 155 -6.60 -13.01 -11.35
N PHE A 156 -5.86 -11.92 -11.46
CA PHE A 156 -6.03 -10.69 -10.68
C PHE A 156 -6.28 -9.45 -11.57
N ASP A 157 -6.65 -9.65 -12.84
CA ASP A 157 -6.97 -8.59 -13.80
C ASP A 157 -8.12 -7.66 -13.35
N TRP A 158 -8.98 -8.14 -12.45
CA TRP A 158 -10.03 -7.41 -11.76
C TRP A 158 -9.51 -6.38 -10.74
N ILE A 159 -8.21 -6.36 -10.45
CA ILE A 159 -7.57 -5.36 -9.59
C ILE A 159 -6.69 -4.44 -10.45
N GLY A 160 -6.74 -3.13 -10.18
CA GLY A 160 -5.82 -2.18 -10.79
C GLY A 160 -5.35 -1.08 -9.86
N ALA A 161 -4.21 -0.47 -10.23
CA ALA A 161 -3.57 0.59 -9.49
C ALA A 161 -3.21 1.75 -10.42
N SER A 162 -3.20 2.97 -9.88
CA SER A 162 -2.70 4.17 -10.55
C SER A 162 -1.84 4.90 -9.53
N PRO A 163 -0.53 4.58 -9.45
CA PRO A 163 0.36 5.30 -8.55
C PRO A 163 0.62 6.71 -9.07
N ASP A 164 0.86 7.67 -8.17
CA ASP A 164 1.19 9.04 -8.57
C ASP A 164 2.62 9.15 -9.12
N GLY A 165 3.48 8.18 -8.81
CA GLY A 165 4.76 8.02 -9.49
C GLY A 165 5.52 6.75 -9.13
N LEU A 166 6.54 6.46 -9.92
CA LEU A 166 7.50 5.38 -9.68
C LEU A 166 8.87 5.96 -9.33
N LEU A 167 9.50 5.35 -8.33
CA LEU A 167 10.75 5.78 -7.73
C LEU A 167 11.85 4.75 -8.00
N GLY A 168 12.88 5.14 -8.75
CA GLY A 168 14.00 4.25 -9.10
C GLY A 168 13.62 3.13 -10.09
N CYS A 169 14.62 2.35 -10.49
CA CYS A 169 14.45 1.27 -11.46
C CYS A 169 14.05 -0.06 -10.80
N PHE A 170 13.46 -0.95 -11.59
CA PHE A 170 13.24 -2.34 -11.17
C PHE A 170 14.50 -3.19 -11.42
N PRO A 171 14.87 -4.12 -10.53
CA PRO A 171 14.29 -4.39 -9.20
C PRO A 171 14.74 -3.37 -8.14
N GLY A 172 13.98 -3.23 -7.05
CA GLY A 172 14.34 -2.40 -5.88
C GLY A 172 13.74 -0.98 -5.85
N GLY A 173 13.10 -0.54 -6.94
CA GLY A 173 12.31 0.68 -6.97
C GLY A 173 11.09 0.65 -6.05
N GLY A 174 10.54 1.83 -5.77
CA GLY A 174 9.33 2.02 -4.97
C GLY A 174 8.26 2.78 -5.72
N ILE A 175 7.22 3.15 -4.97
CA ILE A 175 6.06 3.90 -5.47
C ILE A 175 5.99 5.21 -4.71
N LEU A 176 5.63 6.29 -5.40
CA LEU A 176 5.18 7.53 -4.78
C LEU A 176 3.66 7.57 -4.77
N GLU A 177 3.08 7.82 -3.61
CA GLU A 177 1.66 8.11 -3.44
C GLU A 177 1.51 9.47 -2.75
N VAL A 178 0.94 10.44 -3.45
CA VAL A 178 0.77 11.82 -3.00
C VAL A 178 -0.64 12.03 -2.47
N LYS A 179 -0.75 12.73 -1.35
CA LYS A 179 -2.03 13.15 -0.77
C LYS A 179 -1.98 14.63 -0.43
N CYS A 180 -2.93 15.37 -0.98
CA CYS A 180 -3.20 16.77 -0.68
C CYS A 180 -4.51 16.86 0.12
N PRO A 181 -4.51 16.69 1.46
CA PRO A 181 -5.74 16.69 2.24
C PRO A 181 -6.50 18.02 2.20
N PHE A 182 -7.79 17.96 1.89
CA PHE A 182 -8.68 19.12 1.80
C PHE A 182 -9.25 19.61 3.14
N ASN A 183 -8.98 18.88 4.23
CA ASN A 183 -9.37 19.22 5.60
C ASN A 183 -10.80 19.78 5.76
N LYS A 184 -11.80 19.05 5.24
CA LYS A 184 -13.22 19.46 5.27
C LYS A 184 -13.49 20.86 4.68
N GLY A 185 -12.77 21.23 3.63
CA GLY A 185 -12.93 22.52 2.97
C GLY A 185 -12.04 23.64 3.51
N LYS A 186 -11.05 23.30 4.35
CA LYS A 186 -10.11 24.25 4.97
C LYS A 186 -8.66 23.80 4.80
N PRO A 187 -8.19 23.53 3.57
CA PRO A 187 -6.82 23.03 3.33
C PRO A 187 -5.73 23.96 3.88
N GLU A 188 -5.97 25.27 3.94
CA GLU A 188 -5.08 26.29 4.48
C GLU A 188 -4.77 26.12 5.97
N THR A 189 -5.63 25.43 6.71
CA THR A 189 -5.42 25.13 8.14
C THR A 189 -4.76 23.78 8.39
N MET A 190 -4.52 23.00 7.32
CA MET A 190 -4.06 21.63 7.44
C MET A 190 -2.55 21.57 7.67
N LEU A 191 -2.15 20.90 8.75
CA LEU A 191 -0.77 20.50 8.98
C LEU A 191 -0.50 19.12 8.35
N PRO A 192 0.74 18.86 7.91
CA PRO A 192 1.08 17.53 7.42
C PRO A 192 0.97 16.50 8.55
N TRP A 193 0.67 15.26 8.19
CA TRP A 193 0.35 14.25 9.20
C TRP A 193 1.55 13.93 10.09
N SER A 194 1.32 13.83 11.39
CA SER A 194 2.32 13.36 12.34
C SER A 194 2.47 11.84 12.33
N THR A 195 1.43 11.13 11.90
CA THR A 195 1.37 9.67 11.77
C THR A 195 0.59 9.33 10.50
N MET A 196 1.01 8.29 9.79
CA MET A 196 0.31 7.81 8.59
C MET A 196 -1.16 7.48 8.92
N PRO A 197 -2.15 7.99 8.16
CA PRO A 197 -3.53 7.58 8.32
C PRO A 197 -3.72 6.12 7.89
N PHE A 198 -4.16 5.27 8.83
CA PHE A 198 -4.26 3.82 8.62
C PHE A 198 -5.16 3.40 7.45
N TYR A 199 -6.14 4.23 7.10
CA TYR A 199 -7.07 3.95 6.00
C TYR A 199 -6.44 4.06 4.61
N TYR A 200 -5.20 4.53 4.47
CA TYR A 200 -4.42 4.41 3.23
C TYR A 200 -3.65 3.09 3.13
N MET A 201 -3.52 2.33 4.22
CA MET A 201 -2.74 1.08 4.23
C MET A 201 -3.24 0.04 3.20
N PRO A 202 -4.56 -0.22 3.04
CA PRO A 202 -5.03 -1.11 1.97
C PRO A 202 -4.60 -0.64 0.57
N GLN A 203 -4.67 0.66 0.31
CA GLN A 203 -4.33 1.23 -1.00
C GLN A 203 -2.85 0.99 -1.33
N VAL A 204 -1.94 1.41 -0.44
CA VAL A 204 -0.49 1.32 -0.72
C VAL A 204 0.01 -0.13 -0.78
N GLN A 205 -0.57 -1.02 0.02
CA GLN A 205 -0.27 -2.46 -0.06
C GLN A 205 -0.77 -3.05 -1.38
N GLY A 206 -1.96 -2.69 -1.82
CA GLY A 206 -2.48 -3.08 -3.14
C GLY A 206 -1.61 -2.57 -4.29
N GLN A 207 -1.10 -1.34 -4.21
CA GLN A 207 -0.19 -0.78 -5.21
C GLN A 207 1.11 -1.58 -5.29
N MET A 208 1.73 -1.91 -4.16
CA MET A 208 2.94 -2.74 -4.13
C MET A 208 2.72 -4.13 -4.73
N GLU A 209 1.53 -4.68 -4.57
CA GLU A 209 1.15 -5.98 -5.13
C GLU A 209 0.98 -5.91 -6.65
N VAL A 210 0.15 -4.98 -7.15
CA VAL A 210 -0.07 -4.77 -8.59
C VAL A 210 1.21 -4.40 -9.33
N MET A 211 2.01 -3.49 -8.75
CA MET A 211 3.22 -2.95 -9.39
C MET A 211 4.45 -3.83 -9.21
N ASN A 212 4.34 -4.89 -8.39
CA ASN A 212 5.46 -5.67 -7.90
C ASN A 212 6.63 -4.79 -7.41
N ARG A 213 6.35 -3.98 -6.38
CA ARG A 213 7.32 -3.08 -5.72
C ARG A 213 7.36 -3.40 -4.22
N ASP A 214 8.49 -3.10 -3.58
CA ASP A 214 8.73 -3.53 -2.19
C ASP A 214 8.35 -2.46 -1.16
N TRP A 215 8.20 -1.21 -1.59
CA TRP A 215 7.89 -0.09 -0.69
C TRP A 215 7.17 1.05 -1.41
N VAL A 216 6.43 1.84 -0.62
CA VAL A 216 5.79 3.10 -1.04
C VAL A 216 6.26 4.23 -0.13
N ASP A 217 6.55 5.39 -0.72
CA ASP A 217 6.56 6.66 -0.02
C ASP A 217 5.17 7.28 -0.11
N LEU A 218 4.44 7.27 1.01
CA LEU A 218 3.22 8.04 1.16
C LEU A 218 3.61 9.48 1.55
N TYR A 219 3.40 10.40 0.63
CA TYR A 219 3.73 11.81 0.78
C TYR A 219 2.47 12.63 1.06
N CYS A 220 2.41 13.24 2.23
CA CYS A 220 1.38 14.20 2.60
C CYS A 220 1.90 15.61 2.33
N TRP A 221 1.26 16.32 1.41
CA TRP A 221 1.58 17.71 1.12
C TRP A 221 0.43 18.63 1.54
N THR A 222 0.76 19.70 2.25
CA THR A 222 -0.20 20.75 2.64
C THR A 222 0.43 22.13 2.40
N PRO A 223 -0.38 23.20 2.38
CA PRO A 223 0.16 24.56 2.32
C PRO A 223 1.09 24.92 3.49
N ASN A 224 1.04 24.18 4.60
CA ASN A 224 1.81 24.46 5.82
C ASN A 224 3.03 23.54 6.00
N GLY A 225 3.29 22.65 5.05
CA GLY A 225 4.42 21.72 5.11
C GLY A 225 4.11 20.36 4.52
N SER A 226 4.99 19.40 4.77
CA SER A 226 4.86 18.06 4.21
C SER A 226 5.42 16.96 5.11
N THR A 227 4.97 15.72 4.92
CA THR A 227 5.58 14.53 5.54
C THR A 227 5.70 13.38 4.56
N ILE A 228 6.80 12.62 4.68
CA ILE A 228 7.04 11.40 3.90
C ILE A 228 7.04 10.20 4.85
N PHE A 229 6.14 9.26 4.64
CA PHE A 229 6.14 7.96 5.33
C PHE A 229 6.54 6.84 4.38
N ARG A 230 7.54 6.05 4.76
CA ARG A 230 7.87 4.81 4.04
C ARG A 230 7.12 3.62 4.62
N VAL A 231 6.42 2.92 3.74
CA VAL A 231 5.69 1.70 4.02
C VAL A 231 6.32 0.56 3.22
N CYS A 232 6.67 -0.53 3.88
CA CYS A 232 7.16 -1.74 3.22
C CYS A 232 5.99 -2.69 2.90
N ARG A 233 6.17 -3.51 1.86
CA ARG A 233 5.22 -4.56 1.47
C ARG A 233 5.07 -5.57 2.60
N GLU A 234 3.83 -5.88 2.95
CA GLU A 234 3.51 -6.84 4.01
C GLU A 234 2.57 -7.93 3.51
N ARG A 235 3.15 -9.10 3.23
CA ARG A 235 2.48 -10.22 2.57
C ARG A 235 1.31 -10.77 3.36
N SER A 236 1.47 -10.93 4.67
CA SER A 236 0.39 -11.46 5.53
C SER A 236 -0.81 -10.51 5.61
N TYR A 237 -0.57 -9.20 5.47
CA TYR A 237 -1.63 -8.22 5.40
C TYR A 237 -2.31 -8.24 4.03
N TRP A 238 -1.54 -8.35 2.94
CA TRP A 238 -2.09 -8.51 1.60
C TRP A 238 -3.01 -9.72 1.51
N GLU A 239 -2.54 -10.91 1.92
CA GLU A 239 -3.34 -12.14 1.90
C GLU A 239 -4.69 -11.98 2.61
N LEU A 240 -4.68 -11.32 3.77
CA LEU A 240 -5.89 -11.02 4.53
C LEU A 240 -6.85 -10.12 3.76
N ILE A 241 -6.38 -8.97 3.26
CA ILE A 241 -7.27 -8.03 2.58
C ILE A 241 -7.73 -8.58 1.23
N HIS A 242 -6.85 -9.28 0.52
CA HIS A 242 -7.14 -9.86 -0.78
C HIS A 242 -8.26 -10.90 -0.72
N GLY A 243 -8.33 -11.72 0.34
CA GLY A 243 -9.47 -12.62 0.55
C GLY A 243 -10.82 -11.89 0.63
N ILE A 244 -10.86 -10.74 1.30
CA ILE A 244 -12.07 -9.93 1.47
C ILE A 244 -12.41 -9.17 0.18
N LEU A 245 -11.39 -8.65 -0.52
CA LEU A 245 -11.57 -7.99 -1.82
C LEU A 245 -12.09 -8.99 -2.86
N ARG A 246 -11.63 -10.24 -2.81
CA ARG A 246 -12.10 -11.32 -3.67
C ARG A 246 -13.57 -11.64 -3.41
N GLU A 247 -14.00 -11.76 -2.16
CA GLU A 247 -15.42 -11.93 -1.80
C GLU A 247 -16.25 -10.78 -2.36
N PHE A 248 -15.86 -9.53 -2.07
CA PHE A 248 -16.55 -8.35 -2.59
C PHE A 248 -16.70 -8.37 -4.12
N TRP A 249 -15.66 -8.78 -4.85
CA TRP A 249 -15.70 -8.80 -6.30
C TRP A 249 -16.48 -9.99 -6.87
N TRP A 250 -16.08 -11.21 -6.51
CA TRP A 250 -16.56 -12.45 -7.14
C TRP A 250 -17.85 -13.00 -6.53
N GLU A 251 -18.19 -12.62 -5.29
CA GLU A 251 -19.44 -13.05 -4.64
C GLU A 251 -20.51 -11.95 -4.65
N ASN A 252 -20.14 -10.67 -4.82
CA ASN A 252 -21.11 -9.58 -4.89
C ASN A 252 -21.17 -8.89 -6.27
N VAL A 253 -20.05 -8.42 -6.83
CA VAL A 253 -20.07 -7.57 -8.03
C VAL A 253 -20.34 -8.38 -9.30
N VAL A 254 -19.55 -9.42 -9.56
CA VAL A 254 -19.64 -10.24 -10.78
C VAL A 254 -21.00 -10.92 -10.95
N PRO A 255 -21.52 -11.66 -9.96
CA PRO A 255 -22.82 -12.32 -10.13
C PRO A 255 -23.98 -11.33 -10.28
N ALA A 256 -23.90 -10.15 -9.66
CA ALA A 256 -24.89 -9.09 -9.87
C ALA A 256 -24.87 -8.57 -11.32
N ARG A 257 -23.67 -8.36 -11.90
CA ARG A 257 -23.54 -7.97 -13.31
C ARG A 257 -24.10 -9.05 -14.24
N GLU A 258 -23.82 -10.31 -13.98
CA GLU A 258 -24.35 -11.44 -14.76
C GLU A 258 -25.87 -11.52 -14.70
N ALA A 259 -26.46 -11.37 -13.51
CA ALA A 259 -27.92 -11.33 -13.34
C ALA A 259 -28.56 -10.17 -14.13
N LEU A 260 -27.93 -8.99 -14.13
CA LEU A 260 -28.41 -7.84 -14.92
C LEU A 260 -28.32 -8.09 -16.43
N LEU A 261 -27.25 -8.72 -16.91
CA LEU A 261 -27.12 -9.10 -18.33
C LEU A 261 -28.23 -10.07 -18.77
N LEU A 262 -28.76 -10.87 -17.84
CA LEU A 262 -29.90 -11.77 -18.05
C LEU A 262 -31.27 -11.11 -17.82
N GLY A 263 -31.32 -9.80 -17.52
CA GLY A 263 -32.56 -9.07 -17.24
C GLY A 263 -33.20 -9.40 -15.88
N ARG A 264 -32.44 -9.94 -14.93
CA ARG A 264 -32.92 -10.40 -13.62
C ARG A 264 -32.56 -9.42 -12.51
N GLU A 265 -33.25 -8.28 -12.47
CA GLU A 265 -32.92 -7.18 -11.53
C GLU A 265 -33.07 -7.56 -10.06
N GLU A 266 -34.10 -8.34 -9.70
CA GLU A 266 -34.31 -8.77 -8.31
C GLU A 266 -33.22 -9.75 -7.83
N GLU A 267 -32.74 -10.61 -8.74
CA GLU A 267 -31.61 -11.50 -8.45
C GLU A 267 -30.33 -10.68 -8.24
N ALA A 268 -30.07 -9.67 -9.07
CA ALA A 268 -28.92 -8.78 -8.91
C ALA A 268 -28.90 -8.09 -7.54
N LYS A 269 -30.05 -7.66 -7.02
CA LYS A 269 -30.17 -7.03 -5.68
C LYS A 269 -29.83 -7.98 -4.54
N SER A 270 -30.00 -9.29 -4.72
CA SER A 270 -29.68 -10.30 -3.70
C SER A 270 -28.18 -10.40 -3.40
N PHE A 271 -27.32 -10.02 -4.36
CA PHE A 271 -25.87 -10.02 -4.22
C PHE A 271 -25.30 -8.77 -3.53
N LYS A 272 -26.17 -7.90 -3.00
CA LYS A 272 -25.76 -6.70 -2.26
C LYS A 272 -24.87 -7.08 -1.05
N PRO A 273 -23.68 -6.46 -0.91
CA PRO A 273 -22.82 -6.72 0.23
C PRO A 273 -23.40 -6.09 1.51
N THR A 274 -23.08 -6.72 2.64
CA THR A 274 -23.25 -6.11 3.97
C THR A 274 -22.37 -4.85 4.09
N SER A 275 -22.74 -3.92 4.99
CA SER A 275 -21.99 -2.68 5.21
C SER A 275 -20.53 -2.90 5.63
N THR A 276 -20.26 -4.00 6.35
CA THR A 276 -18.93 -4.45 6.75
C THR A 276 -18.77 -5.94 6.50
N HIS A 277 -17.52 -6.38 6.31
CA HIS A 277 -17.16 -7.79 6.28
C HIS A 277 -16.86 -8.29 7.70
N LYS A 278 -17.02 -9.59 7.97
CA LYS A 278 -16.75 -10.20 9.29
C LYS A 278 -15.33 -9.96 9.81
N LEU A 279 -14.37 -9.76 8.91
CA LEU A 279 -12.96 -9.48 9.24
C LEU A 279 -12.60 -7.98 9.23
N THR A 280 -13.53 -7.06 8.94
CA THR A 280 -13.25 -5.62 8.84
C THR A 280 -12.54 -5.08 10.09
N GLY A 281 -12.98 -5.46 11.30
CA GLY A 281 -12.35 -5.03 12.55
C GLY A 281 -10.89 -5.48 12.67
N LEU A 282 -10.59 -6.73 12.29
CA LEU A 282 -9.23 -7.26 12.29
C LEU A 282 -8.33 -6.52 11.30
N VAL A 283 -8.85 -6.21 10.10
CA VAL A 283 -8.10 -5.46 9.10
C VAL A 283 -7.78 -4.06 9.61
N ILE A 284 -8.76 -3.34 10.18
CA ILE A 284 -8.54 -1.99 10.75
C ILE A 284 -7.43 -2.02 11.81
N VAL A 285 -7.45 -2.99 12.74
CA VAL A 285 -6.42 -3.13 13.78
C VAL A 285 -5.04 -3.36 13.16
N LYS A 286 -4.94 -4.24 12.15
CA LYS A 286 -3.68 -4.48 11.43
C LYS A 286 -3.22 -3.25 10.66
N SER A 287 -4.12 -2.51 10.01
CA SER A 287 -3.80 -1.27 9.31
C SER A 287 -3.25 -0.22 10.27
N MET A 288 -3.86 -0.06 11.45
CA MET A 288 -3.37 0.86 12.50
C MET A 288 -1.98 0.46 12.98
N LYS A 289 -1.75 -0.84 13.23
CA LYS A 289 -0.43 -1.35 13.62
C LYS A 289 0.62 -1.04 12.55
N LEU A 290 0.35 -1.35 11.29
CA LEU A 290 1.29 -1.11 10.19
C LEU A 290 1.53 0.39 9.97
N ALA A 291 0.49 1.22 10.09
CA ALA A 291 0.63 2.66 9.95
C ALA A 291 1.47 3.28 11.08
N GLY A 292 1.38 2.74 12.30
CA GLY A 292 2.28 3.11 13.40
C GLY A 292 3.71 2.61 13.25
N GLN A 293 3.94 1.60 12.40
CA GLN A 293 5.27 1.09 12.04
C GLN A 293 5.84 1.76 10.78
N ALA A 294 5.04 2.54 10.05
CA ALA A 294 5.49 3.26 8.87
C ALA A 294 6.58 4.26 9.27
N LYS A 295 7.73 4.18 8.60
CA LYS A 295 8.88 5.01 8.95
C LYS A 295 8.65 6.44 8.46
N LEU A 296 8.51 7.39 9.37
CA LEU A 296 8.61 8.81 9.01
C LEU A 296 10.03 9.05 8.50
N LEU A 297 10.19 9.44 7.24
CA LEU A 297 11.49 9.73 6.63
C LEU A 297 11.83 11.22 6.70
N CYS A 298 10.82 12.06 6.52
CA CYS A 298 10.98 13.49 6.40
C CYS A 298 9.75 14.20 6.93
N ARG A 299 9.97 15.32 7.61
CA ARG A 299 8.96 16.31 7.92
C ARG A 299 9.47 17.68 7.52
N GLU A 300 8.64 18.42 6.81
CA GLU A 300 8.83 19.80 6.48
C GLU A 300 7.75 20.64 7.16
N ILE A 301 8.13 21.72 7.84
CA ILE A 301 7.21 22.73 8.37
C ILE A 301 7.82 24.10 8.12
N ALA A 302 7.04 25.02 7.53
CA ALA A 302 7.48 26.40 7.27
C ALA A 302 8.85 26.50 6.56
N GLY A 303 9.12 25.61 5.61
CA GLY A 303 10.38 25.54 4.85
C GLY A 303 11.55 24.87 5.57
N HIS A 304 11.42 24.55 6.86
CA HIS A 304 12.41 23.76 7.59
C HIS A 304 12.20 22.27 7.33
N VAL A 305 13.22 21.60 6.80
CA VAL A 305 13.18 20.17 6.45
C VAL A 305 14.01 19.37 7.46
N GLU A 306 13.37 18.41 8.11
CA GLU A 306 14.00 17.48 9.05
C GLU A 306 13.88 16.05 8.52
N PHE A 307 15.02 15.36 8.42
CA PHE A 307 15.09 13.94 8.06
C PHE A 307 15.24 13.05 9.29
N TYR A 308 14.54 11.93 9.29
CA TYR A 308 14.53 10.96 10.38
C TYR A 308 15.27 9.68 9.94
N ARG A 309 16.11 9.15 10.84
CA ARG A 309 16.92 7.95 10.60
C ARG A 309 16.16 6.66 10.86
#